data_AF-A0A317ZCI4-F1
#
_entry.id   AF-A0A317ZCI4-F1
#
_cell.length_a   1.000
_cell.length_b   1.000
_cell.length_c   1.000
_cell.angle_alpha   90.00
_cell.angle_beta   90.00
_cell.angle_gamma   90.00
#
_symmetry.space_group_name_H-M   'P 1'
#
loop_
_entity.id
_entity.type
_entity.pdbx_description
1 polymer ?
#
loop_
_entity_poly.entity_id
_entity_poly.type
_entity_poly.pdbx_seq_one_letter_code
_entity_poly.pdbx_strand_id
1 'polypeptide(L)'
;KTGSVVFNMMNWWFDKGIDGFRVDAITHIKKSFEAGNLPVQEGQQYAPAFDVAMNQPGILTWLREMKAKSLSYYDIMTVGEANGVNPDDAENWVGS
;
A
#
# COMPACT_ATOMS: atom_id res chain seq x y z
N LYS A 1 -4.02 0.29 -15.50
CA LYS A 1 -5.19 -0.55 -15.10
C LYS A 1 -4.74 -1.82 -14.34
N THR A 2 -3.88 -1.70 -13.34
CA THR A 2 -3.33 -2.84 -12.57
C THR A 2 -4.16 -3.15 -11.32
N GLY A 3 -4.82 -2.16 -10.71
CA GLY A 3 -5.64 -2.34 -9.51
C GLY A 3 -6.74 -3.39 -9.66
N SER A 4 -7.42 -3.43 -10.81
CA SER A 4 -8.49 -4.41 -11.06
C SER A 4 -8.01 -5.86 -11.04
N VAL A 5 -6.76 -6.14 -11.44
CA VAL A 5 -6.22 -7.51 -11.45
C VAL A 5 -5.89 -7.97 -10.02
N VAL A 6 -5.34 -7.07 -9.20
CA VAL A 6 -5.02 -7.37 -7.80
C VAL A 6 -6.30 -7.63 -7.00
N PHE A 7 -7.34 -6.81 -7.16
CA PHE A 7 -8.61 -7.03 -6.45
C PHE A 7 -9.28 -8.34 -6.84
N ASN A 8 -9.25 -8.71 -8.13
CA ASN A 8 -9.75 -10.00 -8.59
C ASN A 8 -8.98 -11.16 -7.97
N MET A 9 -7.65 -11.05 -7.85
CA MET A 9 -6.82 -12.06 -7.21
C MET A 9 -7.14 -12.18 -5.71
N MET A 10 -7.31 -11.06 -5.02
CA MET A 10 -7.70 -11.06 -3.60
C MET A 10 -9.07 -11.74 -3.41
N ASN A 11 -10.07 -11.37 -4.21
CA ASN A 11 -11.41 -11.97 -4.15
C ASN A 11 -11.38 -13.47 -4.44
N TRP A 12 -10.57 -13.91 -5.41
CA TRP A 12 -10.41 -15.33 -5.70
C TRP A 12 -9.88 -16.14 -4.50
N TRP A 13 -9.01 -15.55 -3.67
CA TRP A 13 -8.56 -16.21 -2.44
C TRP A 13 -9.62 -16.17 -1.34
N PHE A 14 -10.37 -15.08 -1.20
CA PHE A 14 -11.49 -15.01 -0.27
C PHE A 14 -12.60 -16.01 -0.61
N ASP A 15 -12.89 -16.21 -1.90
CA ASP A 15 -13.84 -17.23 -2.37
C ASP A 15 -13.39 -18.67 -2.04
N LYS A 16 -12.10 -18.85 -1.67
CA LYS A 16 -11.56 -20.12 -1.17
C LYS A 16 -11.56 -20.23 0.36
N GLY A 17 -11.97 -19.18 1.06
CA GLY A 17 -12.14 -19.18 2.51
C GLY A 17 -10.90 -18.83 3.32
N ILE A 18 -9.98 -17.99 2.80
CA ILE A 18 -8.98 -17.38 3.68
C ILE A 18 -9.61 -16.26 4.51
N ASP A 19 -9.18 -16.09 5.75
CA ASP A 19 -9.78 -15.15 6.71
C ASP A 19 -9.14 -13.74 6.69
N GLY A 20 -8.27 -13.46 5.71
CA GLY A 20 -7.59 -12.18 5.68
C GLY A 20 -6.25 -12.16 4.96
N PHE A 21 -5.63 -10.97 4.95
CA PHE A 21 -4.29 -10.78 4.42
C PHE A 21 -3.39 -10.04 5.41
N ARG A 22 -2.13 -10.50 5.50
CA ARG A 22 -1.00 -9.66 5.91
C ARG A 22 -0.43 -9.01 4.66
N VAL A 23 -0.51 -7.69 4.55
CA VAL A 23 -0.12 -6.95 3.34
C VAL A 23 1.30 -6.43 3.50
N ASP A 24 2.21 -7.01 2.72
CA ASP A 24 3.63 -6.66 2.69
C ASP A 24 3.87 -5.27 2.10
N ALA A 25 4.79 -4.52 2.71
CA ALA A 25 5.32 -3.24 2.20
C ALA A 25 4.24 -2.28 1.62
N ILE A 26 3.06 -2.23 2.25
CA ILE A 26 1.87 -1.58 1.68
C ILE A 26 2.04 -0.08 1.48
N THR A 27 2.93 0.54 2.26
CA THR A 27 3.27 1.97 2.18
C THR A 27 3.99 2.34 0.88
N HIS A 28 4.43 1.34 0.11
CA HIS A 28 5.16 1.55 -1.13
C HIS A 28 4.32 1.44 -2.40
N ILE A 29 3.00 1.28 -2.33
CA ILE A 29 2.21 1.05 -3.55
C ILE A 29 2.19 2.26 -4.50
N LYS A 30 2.10 3.48 -3.96
CA LYS A 30 2.06 4.75 -4.72
C LYS A 30 3.48 5.31 -4.91
N LYS A 31 3.77 5.75 -6.15
CA LYS A 31 4.98 6.47 -6.50
C LYS A 31 4.65 7.89 -6.95
N SER A 32 5.55 8.82 -6.66
CA SER A 32 5.66 10.11 -7.34
C SER A 32 6.89 10.06 -8.24
N PHE A 33 6.78 10.58 -9.45
CA PHE A 33 7.93 10.68 -10.37
C PHE A 33 8.25 12.14 -10.70
N GLU A 34 7.57 13.08 -10.04
CA GLU A 34 7.72 14.52 -10.29
C GLU A 34 9.12 15.03 -9.96
N ALA A 35 9.78 14.41 -8.98
CA ALA A 35 11.15 14.73 -8.61
C ALA A 35 12.20 14.30 -9.66
N GLY A 36 11.84 13.46 -10.64
CA GLY A 36 12.78 12.95 -11.63
C GLY A 36 13.91 12.13 -11.00
N ASN A 37 15.16 12.45 -11.37
CA ASN A 37 16.35 11.80 -10.81
C ASN A 37 16.61 12.30 -9.38
N LEU A 38 16.71 11.38 -8.45
CA LEU A 38 17.04 11.68 -7.06
C LEU A 38 18.54 11.93 -6.86
N PRO A 39 18.92 12.76 -5.87
CA PRO A 39 20.32 13.02 -5.57
C PRO A 39 21.02 11.75 -5.11
N VAL A 40 22.13 11.41 -5.77
CA VAL A 40 23.01 10.31 -5.37
C VAL A 40 24.01 10.84 -4.36
N GLN A 41 24.08 10.19 -3.19
CA GLN A 41 25.02 10.56 -2.14
C GLN A 41 26.46 10.25 -2.58
N GLU A 42 27.43 11.00 -2.05
CA GLU A 42 28.84 10.80 -2.37
C GLU A 42 29.27 9.35 -2.08
N GLY A 43 29.97 8.73 -3.04
CA GLY A 43 30.40 7.34 -2.95
C GLY A 43 29.30 6.29 -3.20
N GLN A 44 28.06 6.70 -3.48
CA GLN A 44 26.98 5.79 -3.83
C GLN A 44 26.75 5.72 -5.35
N GLN A 45 26.24 4.60 -5.83
CA GLN A 45 25.85 4.42 -7.23
C GLN A 45 24.38 4.79 -7.46
N TYR A 46 23.52 4.63 -6.44
CA TYR A 46 22.08 4.81 -6.54
C TYR A 46 21.56 5.71 -5.41
N ALA A 47 20.55 6.49 -5.72
CA ALA A 47 19.84 7.31 -4.73
C ALA A 47 18.77 6.46 -4.01
N PRO A 48 18.58 6.65 -2.69
CA PRO A 48 17.47 6.05 -1.97
C PRO A 48 16.13 6.62 -2.48
N ALA A 49 15.13 5.75 -2.66
CA ALA A 49 13.86 6.13 -3.30
C ALA A 49 12.70 6.36 -2.31
N PHE A 50 12.94 6.37 -1.00
CA PHE A 50 11.88 6.46 0.01
C PHE A 50 11.00 7.71 -0.17
N ASP A 51 11.62 8.87 -0.44
CA ASP A 51 10.94 10.16 -0.58
C ASP A 51 9.94 10.23 -1.74
N VAL A 52 10.05 9.31 -2.70
CA VAL A 52 9.18 9.25 -3.89
C VAL A 52 8.38 7.97 -4.01
N ALA A 53 8.68 6.97 -3.17
CA ALA A 53 8.09 5.64 -3.29
C ALA A 53 7.46 5.13 -1.99
N MET A 54 7.53 5.87 -0.87
CA MET A 54 6.90 5.52 0.41
C MET A 54 5.89 6.60 0.81
N ASN A 55 4.72 6.21 1.31
CA ASN A 55 3.68 7.09 1.87
C ASN A 55 3.32 8.31 0.99
N GLN A 56 3.36 8.12 -0.32
CA GLN A 56 3.17 9.21 -1.26
C GLN A 56 1.72 9.74 -1.23
N PRO A 57 1.51 11.05 -1.41
CA PRO A 57 0.18 11.65 -1.48
C PRO A 57 -0.77 10.88 -2.42
N GLY A 58 -1.99 10.63 -1.93
CA GLY A 58 -3.00 9.85 -2.64
C GLY A 58 -2.96 8.34 -2.39
N ILE A 59 -1.99 7.80 -1.63
CA ILE A 59 -1.95 6.38 -1.27
C ILE A 59 -3.23 5.90 -0.56
N LEU A 60 -3.76 6.71 0.36
CA LEU A 60 -4.99 6.37 1.10
C LEU A 60 -6.20 6.20 0.17
N THR A 61 -6.24 6.90 -0.97
CA THR A 61 -7.29 6.72 -1.99
C THR A 61 -7.24 5.31 -2.57
N TRP A 62 -6.05 4.77 -2.82
CA TRP A 62 -5.88 3.41 -3.34
C TRP A 62 -6.23 2.35 -2.28
N LEU A 63 -5.91 2.61 -1.01
CA LEU A 63 -6.31 1.72 0.08
C LEU A 63 -7.83 1.71 0.28
N ARG A 64 -8.49 2.86 0.20
CA ARG A 64 -9.96 2.95 0.20
C ARG A 64 -10.59 2.22 -0.98
N GLU A 65 -9.98 2.33 -2.16
CA GLU A 65 -10.41 1.58 -3.35
C GLU A 65 -10.27 0.06 -3.14
N MET A 66 -9.14 -0.39 -2.59
CA MET A 66 -8.91 -1.80 -2.24
C MET A 66 -9.94 -2.31 -1.23
N LYS A 67 -10.26 -1.51 -0.20
CA LYS A 67 -11.34 -1.83 0.76
C LYS A 67 -12.67 -2.00 0.04
N ALA A 68 -13.09 -0.99 -0.74
CA ALA A 68 -14.39 -0.95 -1.39
C ALA A 68 -14.61 -2.01 -2.48
N LYS A 69 -13.52 -2.53 -3.08
CA LYS A 69 -13.57 -3.48 -4.20
C LYS A 69 -13.22 -4.93 -3.82
N SER A 70 -12.84 -5.17 -2.58
CA SER A 70 -12.41 -6.50 -2.14
C SER A 70 -12.62 -6.71 -0.64
N LEU A 71 -11.85 -6.02 0.21
CA LEU A 71 -11.74 -6.36 1.63
C LEU A 71 -13.08 -6.25 2.39
N SER A 72 -13.96 -5.32 2.01
CA SER A 72 -15.23 -5.09 2.72
C SER A 72 -16.35 -6.06 2.35
N TYR A 73 -16.11 -7.02 1.45
CA TYR A 73 -17.14 -7.98 1.03
C TYR A 73 -17.23 -9.21 1.93
N TYR A 74 -16.24 -9.39 2.80
CA TYR A 74 -16.05 -10.59 3.60
C TYR A 74 -15.83 -10.20 5.07
N ASP A 75 -16.14 -11.11 5.99
CA ASP A 75 -15.77 -11.00 7.40
C ASP A 75 -14.34 -11.51 7.58
N ILE A 76 -13.38 -10.59 7.52
CA ILE A 76 -11.95 -10.88 7.46
C ILE A 76 -11.15 -9.88 8.31
N MET A 77 -9.89 -10.21 8.57
CA MET A 77 -8.94 -9.29 9.15
C MET A 77 -7.85 -8.88 8.14
N THR A 78 -7.33 -7.66 8.29
CA THR A 78 -6.12 -7.25 7.57
C THR A 78 -5.08 -6.67 8.51
N VAL A 79 -3.81 -6.94 8.22
CA VAL A 79 -2.67 -6.35 8.92
C VAL A 79 -1.67 -5.86 7.88
N GLY A 80 -1.36 -4.57 7.87
CA GLY A 80 -0.38 -4.00 6.96
C GLY A 80 1.01 -3.88 7.60
N GLU A 81 2.06 -4.22 6.86
CA GLU A 81 3.40 -3.75 7.22
C GLU A 81 3.55 -2.28 6.79
N ALA A 82 3.35 -1.38 7.76
CA ALA A 82 3.20 0.04 7.52
C ALA A 82 4.47 0.85 7.85
N ASN A 83 5.58 0.53 7.18
CA ASN A 83 6.86 1.23 7.40
C ASN A 83 6.72 2.74 7.10
N GLY A 84 7.23 3.57 8.01
CA GLY A 84 7.19 5.02 7.88
C GLY A 84 5.85 5.69 8.25
N VAL A 85 4.92 4.97 8.86
CA VAL A 85 3.68 5.55 9.45
C VAL A 85 3.91 5.85 10.92
N ASN A 86 3.68 7.09 11.33
CA ASN A 86 3.74 7.50 12.74
C ASN A 86 2.48 7.01 13.49
N PRO A 87 2.58 6.61 14.77
CA PRO A 87 1.41 6.39 15.63
C PRO A 87 0.30 7.44 15.51
N ASP A 88 0.64 8.73 15.41
CA ASP A 88 -0.33 9.83 15.31
C ASP A 88 -1.15 9.78 14.00
N ASP A 89 -0.60 9.15 12.95
CA ASP A 89 -1.27 8.98 11.66
C ASP A 89 -1.96 7.62 11.50
N ALA A 90 -1.81 6.72 12.49
CA ALA A 90 -2.23 5.32 12.37
C ALA A 90 -3.74 5.17 12.12
N GLU A 91 -4.57 6.09 12.64
CA GLU A 91 -6.03 6.12 12.42
C GLU A 91 -6.41 6.19 10.94
N ASN A 92 -5.54 6.75 10.08
CA ASN A 92 -5.78 6.80 8.64
C ASN A 92 -5.58 5.44 7.94
N TRP A 93 -4.90 4.50 8.60
CA TRP A 93 -4.48 3.20 8.05
C TRP A 93 -5.26 2.02 8.64
N VAL A 94 -5.68 2.14 9.90
CA VAL A 94 -6.49 1.10 10.56
C VAL A 94 -7.97 1.32 10.26
N GLY A 95 -8.68 0.23 10.00
CA GLY A 95 -10.13 0.27 9.79
C GLY A 95 -10.88 0.31 11.11
N SER A 96 -11.97 1.08 11.14
CA SER A 96 -13.16 0.81 11.96
C SER A 96 -14.14 -0.07 11.20
#